data_AF-A0A2H3ILD0-F1
#
_entry.id   AF-A0A2H3ILD0-F1
#
_cell.length_a   1.000
_cell.length_b   1.000
_cell.length_c   1.000
_cell.angle_alpha   90.00
_cell.angle_beta   90.00
_cell.angle_gamma   90.00
#
_symmetry.space_group_name_H-M   'P 1'
#
loop_
_entity.id
_entity.type
_entity.pdbx_description
1 polymer ?
#
loop_
_entity_poly.entity_id
_entity_poly.type
_entity_poly.pdbx_seq_one_letter_code
_entity_poly.pdbx_strand_id
1 'polypeptide(L)'
;MVRESLARDVDPLNVTETAQMWASPQIGFINEADQDTANNILESIINAIGNYTRAQDTYLEFTFLNDAHFRQNPLADYGEGKYANLQTVARKYDPNGVFQKIASRQIQAI
;
A
#
# COMPACT_ATOMS: atom_id res chain seq x y z
N MET A 1 12.87 13.83 7.83
CA MET A 1 11.75 13.06 8.39
C MET A 1 12.17 11.62 8.71
N VAL A 2 12.63 10.83 7.72
CA VAL A 2 13.13 9.45 7.95
C VAL A 2 14.26 9.39 8.97
N ARG A 3 15.31 10.21 8.81
CA ARG A 3 16.44 10.29 9.77
C ARG A 3 16.00 10.53 11.22
N GLU A 4 15.06 11.45 11.43
CA GLU A 4 14.53 11.79 12.76
C GLU A 4 13.69 10.65 13.36
N SER A 5 12.91 9.95 12.51
CA SER A 5 12.16 8.75 12.91
C SER A 5 13.08 7.61 13.32
N LEU A 6 14.14 7.35 12.55
CA LEU A 6 15.15 6.33 12.86
C LEU A 6 15.92 6.68 14.14
N ALA A 7 16.27 7.95 14.35
CA ALA A 7 16.95 8.42 15.56
C ALA A 7 16.13 8.19 16.85
N ARG A 8 14.82 8.03 16.72
CA ARG A 8 13.89 7.79 17.82
C ARG A 8 13.39 6.33 17.89
N ASP A 9 13.91 5.46 17.04
CA ASP A 9 13.42 4.08 16.87
C ASP A 9 11.91 3.98 16.62
N VAL A 10 11.35 5.00 15.94
CA VAL A 10 9.94 5.09 15.53
C VAL A 10 9.88 5.34 14.04
N ASP A 11 10.23 4.31 13.27
CA ASP A 11 9.89 4.23 11.86
C ASP A 11 8.65 3.32 11.71
N PRO A 12 7.45 3.86 11.50
CA PRO A 12 6.27 3.04 11.30
C PRO A 12 6.13 2.47 9.88
N LEU A 13 6.92 2.96 8.91
CA LEU A 13 6.65 2.76 7.47
C LEU A 13 7.73 1.99 6.72
N ASN A 14 8.92 1.76 7.30
CA ASN A 14 10.01 1.00 6.66
C ASN A 14 10.57 1.69 5.40
N VAL A 15 10.59 3.02 5.43
CA VAL A 15 11.06 3.85 4.31
C VAL A 15 12.56 4.12 4.41
N THR A 16 13.25 4.09 3.28
CA THR A 16 14.69 4.34 3.20
C THR A 16 15.01 5.84 3.14
N GLU A 17 16.14 6.27 3.73
CA GLU A 17 16.63 7.65 3.64
C GLU A 17 17.33 7.91 2.30
N THR A 18 16.59 7.82 1.19
CA THR A 18 17.07 8.12 -0.16
C THR A 18 16.18 9.16 -0.85
N ALA A 19 16.66 9.73 -1.95
CA ALA A 19 15.82 10.53 -2.83
C ALA A 19 14.72 9.62 -3.41
N GLN A 20 13.46 9.97 -3.16
CA GLN A 20 12.31 9.13 -3.49
C GLN A 20 11.18 9.97 -4.08
N MET A 21 10.38 9.34 -4.94
CA MET A 21 9.19 9.93 -5.54
C MET A 21 8.00 9.01 -5.31
N TRP A 22 6.91 9.59 -4.82
CA TRP A 22 5.63 8.91 -4.73
C TRP A 22 4.88 9.07 -6.06
N ALA A 23 4.45 7.95 -6.66
CA ALA A 23 3.52 7.97 -7.79
C ALA A 23 2.17 7.38 -7.36
N SER A 24 1.09 8.13 -7.57
CA SER A 24 -0.30 7.69 -7.35
C SER A 24 -1.10 8.00 -8.62
N PRO A 25 -1.07 7.10 -9.63
CA PRO A 25 -1.88 7.26 -10.82
C PRO A 25 -3.36 7.15 -10.46
N GLN A 26 -4.21 7.94 -11.12
CA GLN A 26 -5.66 7.95 -10.89
C GLN A 26 -6.41 7.95 -12.22
N ILE A 27 -7.54 7.27 -12.25
CA ILE A 27 -8.45 7.25 -13.39
C ILE A 27 -9.86 7.56 -12.93
N GLY A 28 -10.49 8.56 -13.57
CA GLY A 28 -11.89 8.90 -13.37
C GLY A 28 -12.73 8.33 -14.50
N PHE A 29 -13.88 7.75 -14.16
CA PHE A 29 -14.87 7.25 -15.12
C PHE A 29 -16.29 7.60 -14.61
N ILE A 30 -17.25 7.67 -15.53
CA ILE A 30 -18.63 8.10 -15.22
C ILE A 30 -19.58 6.91 -15.15
N ASN A 31 -19.47 5.95 -16.08
CA ASN A 31 -20.39 4.81 -16.13
C ASN A 31 -19.88 3.69 -15.22
N GLU A 32 -20.74 3.17 -14.37
CA GLU A 32 -20.42 2.01 -13.51
C GLU A 32 -19.96 0.79 -14.32
N ALA A 33 -20.48 0.61 -15.53
CA ALA A 33 -20.08 -0.46 -16.45
C ALA A 33 -18.59 -0.41 -16.85
N ASP A 34 -17.93 0.75 -16.70
CA ASP A 34 -16.52 0.93 -17.03
C ASP A 34 -15.59 0.61 -15.86
N GLN A 35 -16.11 0.28 -14.67
CA GLN A 35 -15.31 0.12 -13.45
C GLN A 35 -14.21 -0.93 -13.59
N ASP A 36 -14.52 -2.11 -14.13
CA ASP A 36 -13.52 -3.16 -14.31
C ASP A 36 -12.46 -2.78 -15.36
N THR A 37 -12.89 -2.12 -16.43
CA THR A 37 -11.98 -1.59 -17.46
C THR A 37 -11.03 -0.56 -16.85
N ALA A 38 -11.55 0.40 -16.08
CA ALA A 38 -10.76 1.43 -15.42
C ALA A 38 -9.76 0.83 -14.42
N ASN A 39 -10.18 -0.14 -13.61
CA ASN A 39 -9.33 -0.86 -12.66
C ASN A 39 -8.19 -1.62 -13.37
N ASN A 40 -8.49 -2.30 -14.48
CA ASN A 40 -7.47 -3.02 -15.24
C ASN A 40 -6.47 -2.09 -15.93
N ILE A 41 -6.92 -0.92 -16.42
CA ILE A 41 -6.03 0.12 -16.97
C ILE A 41 -5.10 0.63 -15.86
N LEU A 42 -5.65 0.96 -14.70
CA LEU A 42 -4.88 1.49 -13.58
C LEU A 42 -3.83 0.48 -13.08
N GLU A 43 -4.20 -0.80 -12.94
CA GLU A 43 -3.25 -1.86 -12.61
C GLU A 43 -2.15 -2.00 -13.68
N SER A 44 -2.50 -1.91 -14.96
CA SER A 44 -1.51 -1.95 -16.04
C SER A 44 -0.52 -0.78 -15.94
N ILE A 45 -0.98 0.41 -15.56
CA ILE A 45 -0.11 1.59 -15.36
C ILE A 45 0.83 1.36 -14.17
N ILE A 46 0.31 0.90 -13.04
CA ILE A 46 1.11 0.57 -11.84
C ILE A 46 2.20 -0.46 -12.18
N ASN A 47 1.83 -1.53 -12.90
CA ASN A 47 2.75 -2.56 -13.33
C ASN A 47 3.81 -2.02 -14.31
N ALA A 48 3.44 -1.16 -15.24
CA ALA A 48 4.38 -0.53 -16.17
C ALA A 48 5.40 0.35 -15.44
N ILE A 49 4.97 1.17 -14.49
CA ILE A 49 5.85 1.99 -13.65
C ILE A 49 6.81 1.10 -12.84
N GLY A 50 6.29 0.05 -12.20
CA GLY A 50 7.10 -0.90 -11.43
C GLY A 50 8.14 -1.62 -12.30
N ASN A 51 7.76 -2.08 -13.48
CA ASN A 51 8.69 -2.73 -14.41
C ASN A 51 9.77 -1.77 -14.92
N TYR A 52 9.39 -0.54 -15.27
CA TYR A 52 10.32 0.48 -15.71
C TYR A 52 11.35 0.82 -14.62
N THR A 53 10.88 1.13 -13.41
CA THR A 53 11.76 1.50 -12.29
C THR A 53 12.69 0.36 -11.85
N ARG A 54 12.22 -0.91 -11.88
CA ARG A 54 13.09 -2.08 -11.65
C ARG A 54 14.15 -2.23 -12.72
N ALA A 55 13.79 -2.01 -13.99
CA ALA A 55 14.75 -2.05 -15.10
C ALA A 55 15.80 -0.93 -15.02
N GLN A 56 15.51 0.17 -14.32
CA GLN A 56 16.44 1.27 -14.06
C GLN A 56 17.17 1.15 -12.71
N ASP A 57 16.96 0.09 -11.92
CA ASP A 57 17.50 -0.07 -10.56
C ASP A 57 17.14 1.11 -9.62
N THR A 58 15.92 1.63 -9.78
CA THR A 58 15.39 2.77 -9.00
C THR A 58 14.07 2.45 -8.30
N TYR A 59 13.60 1.20 -8.38
CA TYR A 59 12.39 0.77 -7.71
C TYR A 59 12.60 0.73 -6.20
N LEU A 60 11.75 1.46 -5.47
CA LEU A 60 11.67 1.41 -4.02
C LEU A 60 10.38 0.67 -3.66
N GLU A 61 10.51 -0.42 -2.91
CA GLU A 61 9.39 -1.25 -2.46
C GLU A 61 8.69 -0.56 -1.30
N PHE A 62 7.67 0.24 -1.61
CA PHE A 62 6.79 0.85 -0.61
C PHE A 62 5.47 1.31 -1.23
N THR A 63 4.35 0.85 -0.66
CA THR A 63 2.99 1.28 -1.00
C THR A 63 2.36 2.04 0.17
N PHE A 64 1.81 3.23 -0.06
CA PHE A 64 1.12 3.99 0.97
C PHE A 64 -0.25 3.38 1.12
N LEU A 65 -0.61 3.03 2.35
CA LEU A 65 -1.96 2.57 2.64
C LEU A 65 -3.03 3.55 2.15
N ASN A 66 -2.77 4.86 2.24
CA ASN A 66 -3.77 5.89 1.91
C ASN A 66 -4.10 5.95 0.41
N ASP A 67 -3.18 5.55 -0.46
CA ASP A 67 -3.31 5.65 -1.92
C ASP A 67 -3.26 4.27 -2.60
N ALA A 68 -3.35 3.19 -1.82
CA ALA A 68 -3.23 1.84 -2.33
C ALA A 68 -4.45 1.45 -3.17
N HIS A 69 -4.19 0.88 -4.35
CA HIS A 69 -5.19 0.21 -5.15
C HIS A 69 -5.71 -1.05 -4.42
N PHE A 70 -6.97 -1.44 -4.64
CA PHE A 70 -7.61 -2.56 -3.92
C PHE A 70 -6.91 -3.92 -4.10
N ARG A 71 -6.06 -4.07 -5.13
CA ARG A 71 -5.24 -5.28 -5.38
C ARG A 71 -3.88 -5.25 -4.70
N GLN A 72 -3.45 -4.13 -4.12
CA GLN A 72 -2.17 -4.01 -3.43
C GLN A 72 -2.31 -4.42 -1.95
N ASN A 73 -1.21 -4.91 -1.37
CA ASN A 73 -1.13 -5.23 0.06
C ASN A 73 -0.14 -4.29 0.78
N PRO A 74 -0.50 -3.01 1.00
CA PRO A 74 0.43 -1.99 1.47
C PRO A 74 1.03 -2.27 2.86
N LEU A 75 0.33 -3.01 3.71
CA LEU A 75 0.84 -3.34 5.05
C LEU A 75 1.99 -4.35 5.04
N ALA A 76 2.14 -5.12 3.96
CA ALA A 76 3.28 -6.04 3.81
C ALA A 76 4.60 -5.28 3.63
N ASP A 77 4.55 -4.13 2.95
CA ASP A 77 5.73 -3.31 2.63
C ASP A 77 6.37 -2.66 3.87
N TYR A 78 5.66 -2.64 5.01
CA TYR A 78 6.15 -2.07 6.27
C TYR A 78 7.20 -2.99 6.94
N GLY A 79 7.47 -4.15 6.36
CA GLY A 79 8.45 -5.13 6.85
C GLY A 79 7.84 -6.13 7.83
N GLU A 80 8.38 -7.36 7.82
CA GLU A 80 7.82 -8.51 8.54
C GLU A 80 7.58 -8.25 10.03
N GLY A 81 8.54 -7.63 10.72
CA GLY A 81 8.43 -7.35 12.15
C GLY A 81 7.30 -6.36 12.48
N LYS A 82 7.13 -5.31 11.68
CA LYS A 82 6.08 -4.30 11.89
C LYS A 82 4.72 -4.86 11.51
N TYR A 83 4.65 -5.62 10.41
CA TYR A 83 3.42 -6.29 10.01
C TYR A 83 2.93 -7.30 11.05
N ALA A 84 3.84 -8.12 11.60
CA ALA A 84 3.53 -9.03 12.71
C ALA A 84 3.06 -8.30 13.98
N ASN A 85 3.67 -7.15 14.29
CA ASN A 85 3.22 -6.32 15.39
C ASN A 85 1.81 -5.75 15.16
N LEU A 86 1.51 -5.24 13.96
CA LEU A 86 0.16 -4.77 13.59
C LEU A 86 -0.88 -5.88 13.71
N GLN A 87 -0.55 -7.09 13.25
CA GLN A 87 -1.42 -8.26 13.43
C GLN A 87 -1.62 -8.60 14.92
N THR A 88 -0.58 -8.50 15.75
CA THR A 88 -0.65 -8.74 17.19
C THR A 88 -1.57 -7.73 17.88
N VAL A 89 -1.43 -6.44 17.55
CA VAL A 89 -2.30 -5.36 18.02
C VAL A 89 -3.74 -5.60 17.56
N ALA A 90 -3.96 -5.94 16.29
CA ALA A 90 -5.28 -6.24 15.76
C ALA A 90 -5.96 -7.40 16.53
N ARG A 91 -5.25 -8.51 16.79
CA ARG A 91 -5.79 -9.64 17.58
C ARG A 91 -6.11 -9.25 19.02
N LYS A 92 -5.34 -8.34 19.62
CA LYS A 92 -5.55 -7.89 21.01
C LYS A 92 -6.77 -6.97 21.15
N TYR A 93 -6.94 -6.03 20.22
CA TYR A 93 -7.93 -4.96 20.35
C TYR A 93 -9.18 -5.15 19.48
N ASP A 94 -9.09 -5.95 18.42
CA ASP A 94 -10.22 -6.33 17.55
C ASP A 94 -10.17 -7.84 17.24
N PRO A 95 -10.35 -8.70 18.25
CA PRO A 95 -10.27 -10.16 18.07
C PRO A 95 -11.32 -10.71 17.08
N ASN A 96 -12.41 -9.95 16.86
CA ASN A 96 -13.46 -10.33 15.92
C ASN A 96 -13.22 -9.76 14.52
N GLY A 97 -12.17 -8.97 14.30
CA GLY A 97 -11.82 -8.33 13.04
C GLY A 97 -12.92 -7.43 12.49
N VAL A 98 -13.67 -6.76 13.36
CA VAL A 98 -14.78 -5.86 13.00
C VAL A 98 -14.30 -4.77 12.04
N PHE A 99 -13.16 -4.16 12.31
CA PHE A 99 -12.64 -3.08 11.47
C PHE A 99 -12.19 -3.59 10.11
N GLN A 100 -11.52 -4.75 10.05
CA GLN A 100 -11.15 -5.36 8.78
C GLN A 100 -12.39 -5.75 7.99
N LYS A 101 -13.40 -6.38 8.61
CA LYS A 101 -14.63 -6.83 7.93
C LYS A 101 -15.48 -5.68 7.39
N ILE A 102 -15.51 -4.54 8.08
CA ILE A 102 -16.32 -3.39 7.65
C ILE A 102 -15.54 -2.55 6.64
N ALA A 103 -14.23 -2.36 6.82
CA ALA A 103 -13.39 -1.67 5.83
C ALA A 103 -13.24 -2.50 4.55
N SER A 104 -13.11 -3.82 4.65
CA SER A 104 -13.07 -4.73 3.48
C SER A 104 -14.43 -4.91 2.80
N ARG A 105 -15.54 -4.44 3.39
CA ARG A 105 -16.80 -4.34 2.63
C ARG A 105 -16.77 -3.25 1.55
N GLN A 106 -15.77 -2.37 1.55
CA GLN A 106 -15.44 -1.50 0.41
C GLN A 106 -14.24 -2.00 -0.42
N ILE A 107 -13.57 -3.07 0.01
CA ILE A 107 -12.38 -3.67 -0.62
C ILE A 107 -12.54 -5.19 -0.53
N GLN A 108 -13.23 -5.79 -1.50
CA GLN A 108 -13.56 -7.22 -1.48
C GLN A 108 -12.30 -8.09 -1.32
N ALA A 109 -12.45 -9.10 -0.47
CA ALA A 109 -11.65 -10.32 -0.30
C ALA A 109 -10.40 -10.24 0.61
N ILE A 110 -10.60 -10.65 1.88
CA ILE A 110 -9.76 -11.65 2.56
C ILE A 110 -10.71 -12.71 3.13
#